data_AF-A0AAX6M9D3-F1
#
_entry.id   AF-A0AAX6M9D3-F1
#
_cell.length_a   1.000
_cell.length_b   1.000
_cell.length_c   1.000
_cell.angle_alpha   90.00
_cell.angle_beta   90.00
_cell.angle_gamma   90.00
#
_symmetry.space_group_name_H-M   'P 1'
#
loop_
_entity.id
_entity.type
_entity.pdbx_description
1 polymer ?
#
loop_
_entity_poly.entity_id
_entity_poly.type
_entity_poly.pdbx_seq_one_letter_code
_entity_poly.pdbx_strand_id
1 'polypeptide(L)'
;MDAHAILTAQGWRGKGHTLHPTSDSTGLTHHLLMKRNDDGSGLGSKKGDHKAEAWWLNAFDQALKGIDTKSGTMKQTLKGGALEKITSRGAAGKYTGTRGLYSSFVRGGVMEGTVGLNMVTGLPTPPDSGAGTPEACASVDGKETKEERRARREAKKLRKAGRQARKEAEERAARKVEKKKAKKAERERIKAGETKEERRARREARRKRKEEKRRLKAASGG
;
A
#
# COMPACT_ATOMS: atom_id res chain seq x y z
N MET A 1 26.40 10.04 -34.56
CA MET A 1 27.49 10.10 -33.57
C MET A 1 27.23 9.04 -32.51
N ASP A 2 28.20 8.17 -32.26
CA ASP A 2 28.13 7.22 -31.16
C ASP A 2 28.72 7.86 -29.90
N ALA A 3 27.85 8.39 -29.04
CA ALA A 3 28.26 9.04 -27.79
C ALA A 3 28.92 8.06 -26.81
N HIS A 4 28.57 6.77 -26.87
CA HIS A 4 29.15 5.78 -25.97
C HIS A 4 30.63 5.57 -26.31
N ALA A 5 30.96 5.40 -27.59
CA ALA A 5 32.34 5.23 -28.06
C ALA A 5 33.24 6.41 -27.68
N ILE A 6 32.74 7.64 -27.83
CA ILE A 6 33.48 8.87 -27.47
C ILE A 6 33.72 8.93 -25.95
N LEU A 7 32.70 8.66 -25.13
CA LEU A 7 32.83 8.67 -23.68
C LEU A 7 33.79 7.58 -23.20
N THR A 8 33.74 6.38 -23.78
CA THR A 8 34.69 5.31 -23.44
C THR A 8 36.12 5.67 -23.86
N ALA A 9 36.29 6.34 -25.01
CA ALA A 9 37.61 6.83 -25.44
C ALA A 9 38.16 7.92 -24.49
N GLN A 10 37.27 8.67 -23.83
CA GLN A 10 37.61 9.65 -22.80
C GLN A 10 37.81 9.05 -21.41
N GLY A 11 37.82 7.72 -21.29
CA GLY A 11 38.06 7.02 -20.03
C GLY A 11 36.81 6.80 -19.16
N TRP A 12 35.61 7.02 -19.70
CA TRP A 12 34.39 6.62 -19.01
C TRP A 12 34.29 5.10 -18.91
N ARG A 13 34.02 4.60 -17.71
CA ARG A 13 33.96 3.17 -17.37
C ARG A 13 32.74 2.43 -17.95
N GLY A 14 31.81 3.16 -18.56
CA GLY A 14 30.63 2.61 -19.21
C GLY A 14 29.39 2.55 -18.31
N LYS A 15 28.37 1.85 -18.81
CA LYS A 15 27.04 1.81 -18.20
C LYS A 15 27.09 1.37 -16.73
N GLY A 16 26.41 2.11 -15.85
CA GLY A 16 26.32 1.80 -14.42
C GLY A 16 27.35 2.52 -13.55
N HIS A 17 28.33 3.18 -14.17
CA HIS A 17 29.27 4.07 -13.49
C HIS A 17 28.86 5.53 -13.73
N THR A 18 29.25 6.40 -12.81
CA THR A 18 29.03 7.84 -13.02
C THR A 18 29.97 8.35 -14.10
N LEU A 19 29.76 9.58 -14.57
CA LEU A 19 30.72 10.26 -15.48
C LEU A 19 32.01 10.68 -14.76
N HIS A 20 32.13 10.41 -13.45
CA HIS A 20 33.32 10.75 -12.69
C HIS A 20 34.44 9.73 -12.99
N PRO A 21 35.70 10.18 -13.16
CA PRO A 21 36.80 9.30 -13.56
C PRO A 21 37.14 8.22 -12.52
N THR A 22 36.95 8.50 -11.24
CA THR A 22 37.50 7.66 -10.14
C THR A 22 36.50 7.24 -9.07
N SER A 23 35.28 7.79 -9.05
CA SER A 23 34.34 7.52 -7.94
C SER A 23 32.88 7.57 -8.37
N ASP A 24 32.17 6.49 -8.08
CA ASP A 24 30.73 6.39 -8.39
C ASP A 24 29.83 7.10 -7.37
N SER A 25 30.41 7.68 -6.31
CA SER A 25 29.66 8.39 -5.26
C SER A 25 29.25 9.82 -5.63
N THR A 26 29.96 10.45 -6.57
CA THR A 26 29.85 11.89 -6.89
C THR A 26 28.99 12.19 -8.11
N GLY A 27 28.13 11.26 -8.56
CA GLY A 27 27.29 11.50 -9.72
C GLY A 27 26.12 10.52 -9.89
N LEU A 28 25.35 10.73 -10.96
CA LEU A 28 24.23 9.90 -11.33
C LEU A 28 24.70 8.77 -12.25
N THR A 29 24.42 7.53 -11.88
CA THR A 29 24.65 6.33 -12.71
C THR A 29 23.56 6.13 -13.76
N HIS A 30 22.39 6.74 -13.54
CA HIS A 30 21.20 6.62 -14.36
C HIS A 30 20.63 7.99 -14.67
N HIS A 31 20.00 8.10 -15.83
CA HIS A 31 19.34 9.33 -16.23
C HIS A 31 18.17 9.65 -15.30
N LEU A 32 17.88 10.94 -15.13
CA LEU A 32 16.68 11.38 -14.42
C LEU A 32 15.48 11.22 -15.34
N LEU A 33 14.45 10.52 -14.85
CA LEU A 33 13.16 10.49 -15.53
C LEU A 33 12.39 11.76 -15.16
N MET A 34 12.34 12.70 -16.11
CA MET A 34 11.53 13.90 -15.98
C MET A 34 10.14 13.63 -16.57
N LYS A 35 9.10 13.82 -15.77
CA LYS A 35 7.73 13.84 -16.30
C LYS A 35 7.50 15.18 -16.97
N ARG A 36 7.30 15.17 -18.30
CA ARG A 36 6.85 16.34 -19.03
C ARG A 36 5.31 16.40 -19.02
N ASN A 37 4.76 17.58 -18.83
CA ASN A 37 3.32 17.81 -18.91
C ASN A 37 3.01 18.40 -20.29
N ASP A 38 2.74 17.54 -21.26
CA ASP A 38 2.39 17.96 -22.62
C ASP A 38 0.88 18.24 -22.77
N ASP A 39 0.09 17.87 -21.75
CA ASP A 39 -1.37 17.93 -21.77
C ASP A 39 -1.94 19.32 -21.46
N GLY A 40 -1.11 20.35 -21.29
CA GLY A 40 -1.51 21.71 -20.90
C GLY A 40 -2.16 21.79 -19.50
N SER A 41 -2.21 20.69 -18.75
CA SER A 41 -2.81 20.62 -17.43
C SER A 41 -1.94 21.33 -16.40
N GLY A 42 -2.52 22.23 -15.61
CA GLY A 42 -1.82 22.92 -14.52
C GLY A 42 -1.15 21.96 -13.54
N LEU A 43 -0.06 22.42 -12.93
CA LEU A 43 0.62 21.69 -11.86
C LEU A 43 -0.37 21.34 -10.73
N GLY A 44 -0.33 20.11 -10.23
CA GLY A 44 -1.24 19.64 -9.17
C GLY A 44 -2.59 19.07 -9.64
N SER A 45 -2.96 19.17 -10.92
CA SER A 45 -4.26 18.72 -11.43
C SER A 45 -4.43 17.19 -11.59
N LYS A 46 -3.61 16.37 -10.91
CA LYS A 46 -3.72 14.91 -11.01
C LYS A 46 -5.11 14.45 -10.57
N LYS A 47 -5.94 14.08 -11.54
CA LYS A 47 -7.32 13.55 -11.39
C LYS A 47 -7.44 12.26 -10.56
N GLY A 48 -6.33 11.70 -10.09
CA GLY A 48 -6.26 10.42 -9.37
C GLY A 48 -6.30 10.54 -7.85
N ASP A 49 -5.70 11.59 -7.28
CA ASP A 49 -5.44 11.65 -5.83
C ASP A 49 -6.71 12.05 -5.06
N HIS A 50 -7.45 13.06 -5.54
CA HIS A 50 -8.72 13.47 -4.92
C HIS A 50 -9.86 12.45 -5.08
N LYS A 51 -9.83 11.60 -6.12
CA LYS A 51 -10.82 10.53 -6.27
C LYS A 51 -10.53 9.35 -5.37
N ALA A 52 -9.26 9.10 -5.03
CA ALA A 52 -8.90 8.13 -4.02
C ALA A 52 -9.36 8.62 -2.64
N GLU A 53 -9.26 9.91 -2.33
CA GLU A 53 -9.73 10.48 -1.05
C GLU A 53 -11.26 10.44 -0.87
N ALA A 54 -12.04 10.21 -1.93
CA ALA A 54 -13.51 10.23 -1.88
C ALA A 54 -14.17 8.90 -1.47
N TRP A 55 -13.39 7.84 -1.17
CA TRP A 55 -13.99 6.54 -0.83
C TRP A 55 -14.74 6.56 0.52
N TRP A 56 -14.20 7.29 1.52
CA TRP A 56 -14.81 7.41 2.84
C TRP A 56 -16.00 8.38 2.82
N LEU A 57 -15.95 9.46 2.04
CA LEU A 57 -17.08 10.39 1.84
C LEU A 57 -18.29 9.66 1.22
N ASN A 58 -18.05 8.84 0.20
CA ASN A 58 -19.11 8.03 -0.40
C ASN A 58 -19.61 6.94 0.58
N ALA A 59 -18.72 6.32 1.35
CA ALA A 59 -19.12 5.37 2.39
C ALA A 59 -19.95 6.00 3.51
N PHE A 60 -19.64 7.26 3.87
CA PHE A 60 -20.35 8.04 4.87
C PHE A 60 -21.73 8.50 4.37
N ASP A 61 -21.81 9.02 3.14
CA ASP A 61 -23.08 9.37 2.49
C ASP A 61 -24.02 8.15 2.36
N GLN A 62 -23.47 6.97 2.06
CA GLN A 62 -24.23 5.71 2.07
C GLN A 62 -24.73 5.32 3.46
N ALA A 63 -23.98 5.63 4.52
CA ALA A 63 -24.41 5.38 5.89
C ALA A 63 -25.57 6.31 6.30
N LEU A 64 -25.52 7.58 5.90
CA LEU A 64 -26.58 8.56 6.15
C LEU A 64 -27.90 8.20 5.46
N LYS A 65 -27.84 7.70 4.22
CA LYS A 65 -29.02 7.24 3.47
C LYS A 65 -29.75 6.05 4.11
N GLY A 66 -29.11 5.34 5.03
CA GLY A 66 -29.67 4.20 5.75
C GLY A 66 -30.26 4.55 7.12
N ILE A 67 -30.26 5.81 7.52
CA ILE A 67 -30.79 6.27 8.81
C ILE A 67 -32.21 6.76 8.59
N ASP A 68 -33.20 5.97 9.03
CA ASP A 68 -34.59 6.42 9.08
C ASP A 68 -34.85 7.09 10.44
N THR A 69 -35.17 8.38 10.42
CA THR A 69 -35.42 9.18 11.64
C THR A 69 -36.90 9.26 12.00
N LYS A 70 -37.79 8.65 11.23
CA LYS A 70 -39.25 8.79 11.42
C LYS A 70 -39.81 8.15 12.68
N SER A 71 -39.08 7.24 13.33
CA SER A 71 -39.59 6.42 14.43
C SER A 71 -38.96 6.68 15.80
N GLY A 72 -38.37 7.86 16.05
CA GLY A 72 -37.81 8.25 17.37
C GLY A 72 -36.66 7.37 17.91
N THR A 73 -36.36 6.26 17.24
CA THR A 73 -35.24 5.35 17.51
C THR A 73 -34.44 5.25 16.21
N MET A 74 -33.17 5.62 16.27
CA MET A 74 -32.26 5.63 15.13
C MET A 74 -31.97 4.17 14.71
N LYS A 75 -32.76 3.63 13.77
CA LYS A 75 -32.56 2.28 13.23
C LYS A 75 -31.89 2.37 11.86
N GLN A 76 -30.66 1.90 11.77
CA GLN A 76 -29.94 1.77 10.51
C GLN A 76 -30.54 0.61 9.70
N THR A 77 -31.22 0.90 8.60
CA THR A 77 -31.93 -0.09 7.76
C THR A 77 -31.02 -0.70 6.70
N LEU A 78 -29.94 -0.01 6.29
CA LEU A 78 -28.96 -0.52 5.32
C LEU A 78 -27.89 -1.36 6.01
N LYS A 79 -28.07 -2.68 5.95
CA LYS A 79 -27.11 -3.71 6.35
C LYS A 79 -26.28 -4.15 5.13
N GLY A 80 -25.15 -3.49 4.85
CA GLY A 80 -24.20 -3.86 3.79
C GLY A 80 -23.26 -2.77 3.28
N GLY A 81 -23.26 -1.58 3.90
CA GLY A 81 -22.47 -0.42 3.46
C GLY A 81 -20.95 -0.62 3.55
N ALA A 82 -20.18 0.18 2.81
CA ALA A 82 -18.70 0.13 2.87
C ALA A 82 -18.14 0.33 4.29
N LEU A 83 -18.84 1.11 5.13
CA LEU A 83 -18.49 1.31 6.54
C LEU A 83 -18.76 0.07 7.40
N GLU A 84 -19.88 -0.62 7.19
CA GLU A 84 -20.20 -1.87 7.91
C GLU A 84 -19.22 -3.01 7.54
N LYS A 85 -18.71 -3.01 6.31
CA LYS A 85 -17.65 -3.94 5.90
C LYS A 85 -16.33 -3.71 6.64
N ILE A 86 -16.14 -2.54 7.27
CA ILE A 86 -14.96 -2.22 8.08
C ILE A 86 -15.25 -2.48 9.57
N THR A 87 -16.46 -2.20 10.05
CA THR A 87 -16.84 -2.37 11.46
C THR A 87 -17.36 -3.77 11.82
N SER A 88 -17.74 -4.58 10.84
CA SER A 88 -18.21 -5.95 11.07
C SER A 88 -17.13 -6.79 11.75
N ARG A 89 -17.54 -7.60 12.74
CA ARG A 89 -16.68 -8.38 13.64
C ARG A 89 -15.71 -9.35 12.93
N GLY A 90 -15.89 -9.62 11.63
CA GLY A 90 -14.99 -10.43 10.78
C GLY A 90 -14.04 -9.63 9.86
N ALA A 91 -14.22 -8.31 9.76
CA ALA A 91 -13.36 -7.41 8.97
C ALA A 91 -12.03 -7.09 9.66
N ALA A 92 -11.93 -7.41 10.95
CA ALA A 92 -10.76 -7.24 11.79
C ALA A 92 -9.49 -7.86 11.18
N GLY A 93 -9.59 -9.01 10.54
CA GLY A 93 -8.44 -9.65 9.90
C GLY A 93 -7.87 -8.89 8.69
N LYS A 94 -8.71 -8.14 7.95
CA LYS A 94 -8.28 -7.40 6.74
C LYS A 94 -7.96 -5.94 7.00
N TYR A 95 -8.62 -5.31 7.97
CA TYR A 95 -8.50 -3.87 8.25
C TYR A 95 -8.01 -3.53 9.67
N THR A 96 -7.83 -4.50 10.57
CA THR A 96 -7.34 -4.26 11.95
C THR A 96 -6.12 -5.12 12.35
N GLY A 97 -5.42 -5.72 11.38
CA GLY A 97 -4.15 -6.44 11.60
C GLY A 97 -2.90 -5.59 11.26
N THR A 98 -1.72 -6.20 11.23
CA THR A 98 -0.41 -5.56 10.95
C THR A 98 -0.29 -4.87 9.57
N ARG A 99 -1.31 -4.97 8.71
CA ARG A 99 -1.47 -4.25 7.43
C ARG A 99 -2.81 -3.53 7.30
N GLY A 100 -3.56 -3.41 8.39
CA GLY A 100 -4.88 -2.81 8.47
C GLY A 100 -4.82 -1.31 8.74
N LEU A 101 -5.96 -0.63 8.60
CA LEU A 101 -6.10 0.82 8.80
C LEU A 101 -5.57 1.28 10.18
N TYR A 102 -5.68 0.42 11.19
CA TYR A 102 -5.28 0.71 12.57
C TYR A 102 -3.88 0.17 12.95
N SER A 103 -3.06 -0.29 12.00
CA SER A 103 -1.72 -0.81 12.34
C SER A 103 -0.76 0.26 12.86
N SER A 104 -0.99 1.53 12.50
CA SER A 104 -0.16 2.67 12.90
C SER A 104 -0.71 3.42 14.12
N PHE A 105 -1.87 3.02 14.63
CA PHE A 105 -2.52 3.67 15.77
C PHE A 105 -2.45 2.75 16.98
N VAL A 106 -1.75 3.18 18.02
CA VAL A 106 -1.82 2.56 19.35
C VAL A 106 -3.11 3.03 20.00
N ARG A 107 -3.92 2.10 20.55
CA ARG A 107 -5.08 2.48 21.34
C ARG A 107 -4.58 3.13 22.63
N GLY A 108 -4.59 4.47 22.68
CA GLY A 108 -4.25 5.23 23.88
C GLY A 108 -5.19 4.84 25.01
N GLY A 109 -4.63 4.65 26.21
CA GLY A 109 -5.42 4.49 27.42
C GLY A 109 -6.31 5.70 27.66
N VAL A 110 -7.39 5.49 28.42
CA VAL A 110 -8.26 6.59 28.84
C VAL A 110 -7.52 7.36 29.93
N MET A 111 -7.29 8.67 29.73
CA MET A 111 -6.69 9.52 30.74
C MET A 111 -7.77 9.84 31.78
N GLU A 112 -7.63 9.32 33.00
CA GLU A 112 -8.51 9.65 34.12
C GLU A 112 -8.36 11.14 34.45
N GLY A 113 -9.48 11.86 34.47
CA GLY A 113 -9.49 13.30 34.76
C GLY A 113 -9.14 13.56 36.21
N THR A 114 -8.26 14.53 36.46
CA THR A 114 -7.82 14.97 37.79
C THR A 114 -8.87 15.79 38.55
N VAL A 115 -10.15 15.50 38.36
CA VAL A 115 -11.23 16.16 39.09
C VAL A 115 -11.48 15.36 40.37
N GLY A 116 -10.55 15.47 41.32
CA GLY A 116 -10.68 14.80 42.62
C GLY A 116 -9.43 14.69 43.49
N LEU A 117 -8.25 15.16 43.06
CA LEU A 117 -7.02 15.05 43.84
C LEU A 117 -6.54 16.40 44.37
N ASN A 118 -7.43 17.10 45.09
CA ASN A 118 -7.02 18.10 46.06
C ASN A 118 -6.83 17.41 47.40
N MET A 119 -5.60 17.01 47.73
CA MET A 119 -5.00 17.09 49.06
C MET A 119 -3.67 16.32 49.12
N VAL A 120 -2.63 17.04 49.56
CA VAL A 120 -1.44 16.55 50.30
C VAL A 120 -0.19 16.17 49.46
N THR A 121 0.78 17.09 49.57
CA THR A 121 2.25 16.95 49.60
C THR A 121 3.06 16.71 48.32
N GLY A 122 3.94 17.68 48.03
CA GLY A 122 5.28 17.41 47.48
C GLY A 122 5.59 18.02 46.11
N LEU A 123 5.71 19.35 46.03
CA LEU A 123 6.32 20.05 44.89
C LEU A 123 7.84 20.17 45.14
N PRO A 124 8.72 19.81 44.18
CA PRO A 124 10.04 20.42 44.11
C PRO A 124 10.18 21.24 42.83
N THR A 125 10.46 22.52 43.05
CA THR A 125 10.83 23.59 42.11
C THR A 125 12.10 23.23 41.30
N PRO A 126 12.25 23.64 40.02
CA PRO A 126 13.48 23.45 39.27
C PRO A 126 14.53 24.53 39.59
N PRO A 127 15.83 24.21 39.72
CA PRO A 127 16.89 25.20 39.70
C PRO A 127 17.33 25.50 38.26
N ASP A 128 17.19 26.78 37.90
CA ASP A 128 17.79 27.41 36.73
C ASP A 128 19.23 27.82 37.09
N SER A 129 20.24 27.41 36.29
CA SER A 129 21.51 28.13 36.03
C SER A 129 22.62 27.23 35.47
N GLY A 130 22.95 27.47 34.19
CA GLY A 130 24.33 27.68 33.68
C GLY A 130 25.42 26.61 33.83
N ALA A 131 25.65 25.83 32.76
CA ALA A 131 26.96 25.34 32.29
C ALA A 131 26.73 24.72 30.89
N GLY A 132 27.40 25.08 29.81
CA GLY A 132 28.85 25.12 29.65
C GLY A 132 29.34 23.79 29.07
N THR A 133 29.34 23.68 27.73
CA THR A 133 30.15 22.74 26.91
C THR A 133 29.74 21.24 26.90
N PRO A 134 29.43 20.64 25.73
CA PRO A 134 29.38 19.18 25.61
C PRO A 134 30.80 18.61 25.49
N GLU A 135 31.31 18.01 26.56
CA GLU A 135 32.45 17.09 26.51
C GLU A 135 32.10 15.82 25.73
N ALA A 136 33.12 15.28 25.07
CA ALA A 136 33.07 14.14 24.19
C ALA A 136 32.54 12.88 24.89
N CYS A 137 31.44 12.32 24.38
CA CYS A 137 31.00 10.98 24.77
C CYS A 137 31.92 9.94 24.12
N ALA A 138 32.80 9.42 24.95
CA ALA A 138 33.67 8.29 24.74
C ALA A 138 32.94 7.09 24.09
N SER A 139 33.58 6.53 23.09
CA SER A 139 33.33 5.21 22.53
C SER A 139 33.48 4.14 23.61
N VAL A 140 32.36 3.58 24.08
CA VAL A 140 32.35 2.38 24.91
C VAL A 140 32.34 1.16 23.98
N ASP A 141 33.54 0.66 23.68
CA ASP A 141 33.76 -0.66 23.06
C ASP A 141 33.39 -1.77 24.06
N GLY A 142 32.09 -2.06 24.17
CA GLY A 142 31.60 -3.26 24.84
C GLY A 142 31.94 -4.50 24.02
N LYS A 143 32.86 -5.34 24.51
CA LYS A 143 33.10 -6.68 23.95
C LYS A 143 31.82 -7.52 24.04
N GLU A 144 31.06 -7.58 22.94
CA GLU A 144 29.90 -8.48 22.77
C GLU A 144 30.30 -9.92 23.15
N THR A 145 29.52 -10.56 24.03
CA THR A 145 29.75 -11.97 24.39
C THR A 145 29.46 -12.87 23.17
N LYS A 146 30.14 -14.02 23.09
CA LYS A 146 30.09 -14.94 21.93
C LYS A 146 28.67 -15.44 21.61
N GLU A 147 27.78 -15.44 22.60
CA GLU A 147 26.37 -15.83 22.47
C GLU A 147 25.51 -14.71 21.86
N GLU A 148 25.71 -13.46 22.28
CA GLU A 148 25.03 -12.29 21.72
C GLU A 148 25.34 -12.10 20.23
N ARG A 149 26.60 -12.38 19.84
CA ARG A 149 27.04 -12.38 18.44
C ARG A 149 26.37 -13.49 17.60
N ARG A 150 26.01 -14.64 18.21
CA ARG A 150 25.30 -15.74 17.53
C ARG A 150 23.81 -15.41 17.36
N ALA A 151 23.16 -14.91 18.40
CA ALA A 151 21.76 -14.47 18.35
C ALA A 151 21.54 -13.35 17.30
N ARG A 152 22.45 -12.37 17.22
CA ARG A 152 22.41 -11.31 16.20
C ARG A 152 22.56 -11.84 14.76
N ARG A 153 23.37 -12.89 14.56
CA ARG A 153 23.55 -13.53 13.25
C ARG A 153 22.31 -14.31 12.83
N GLU A 154 21.65 -15.00 13.74
CA GLU A 154 20.41 -15.75 13.47
C GLU A 154 19.23 -14.82 13.18
N ALA A 155 19.06 -13.75 13.96
CA ALA A 155 18.07 -12.71 13.69
C ALA A 155 18.28 -12.05 12.32
N LYS A 156 19.54 -11.78 11.93
CA LYS A 156 19.88 -11.24 10.61
C LYS A 156 19.58 -12.23 9.48
N LYS A 157 19.76 -13.55 9.71
CA LYS A 157 19.41 -14.61 8.74
C LYS A 157 17.89 -14.74 8.58
N LEU A 158 17.11 -14.77 9.67
CA LEU A 158 15.64 -14.80 9.60
C LEU A 158 15.07 -13.58 8.87
N ARG A 159 15.61 -12.38 9.16
CA ARG A 159 15.17 -11.15 8.50
C ARG A 159 15.48 -11.15 6.99
N LYS A 160 16.63 -11.70 6.59
CA LYS A 160 16.99 -11.86 5.16
C LYS A 160 16.08 -12.87 4.47
N ALA A 161 15.81 -14.02 5.09
CA ALA A 161 14.91 -15.04 4.57
C ALA A 161 13.47 -14.50 4.42
N GLY A 162 12.96 -13.77 5.41
CA GLY A 162 11.65 -13.13 5.32
C GLY A 162 11.56 -12.07 4.20
N ARG A 163 12.65 -11.35 3.94
CA ARG A 163 12.71 -10.39 2.81
C ARG A 163 12.73 -11.10 1.46
N GLN A 164 13.41 -12.22 1.33
CA GLN A 164 13.44 -13.03 0.10
C GLN A 164 12.08 -13.66 -0.18
N ALA A 165 11.44 -14.28 0.82
CA ALA A 165 10.10 -14.85 0.69
C ALA A 165 9.06 -13.80 0.27
N ARG A 166 9.15 -12.57 0.79
CA ARG A 166 8.26 -11.47 0.39
C ARG A 166 8.48 -11.04 -1.06
N LYS A 167 9.73 -10.95 -1.51
CA LYS A 167 10.07 -10.62 -2.91
C LYS A 167 9.58 -11.69 -3.89
N GLU A 168 9.78 -12.96 -3.57
CA GLU A 168 9.29 -14.07 -4.39
C GLU A 168 7.76 -14.10 -4.46
N ALA A 169 7.08 -13.82 -3.35
CA ALA A 169 5.61 -13.73 -3.34
C ALA A 169 5.10 -12.57 -4.21
N GLU A 170 5.80 -11.44 -4.20
CA GLU A 170 5.50 -10.26 -5.02
C GLU A 170 5.74 -10.52 -6.52
N GLU A 171 6.85 -11.16 -6.89
CA GLU A 171 7.11 -11.58 -8.28
C GLU A 171 6.08 -12.60 -8.78
N ARG A 172 5.71 -13.58 -7.94
CA ARG A 172 4.66 -14.54 -8.30
C ARG A 172 3.31 -13.85 -8.48
N ALA A 173 3.00 -12.82 -7.69
CA ALA A 173 1.79 -12.03 -7.85
C ALA A 173 1.83 -11.19 -9.13
N ALA A 174 2.95 -10.51 -9.41
CA ALA A 174 3.16 -9.73 -10.63
C ALA A 174 3.04 -10.60 -11.88
N ARG A 175 3.67 -11.78 -11.90
CA ARG A 175 3.57 -12.74 -13.02
C ARG A 175 2.14 -13.22 -13.28
N LYS A 176 1.35 -13.41 -12.21
CA LYS A 176 -0.09 -13.76 -12.34
C LYS A 176 -0.90 -12.60 -12.93
N VAL A 177 -0.58 -11.35 -12.58
CA VAL A 177 -1.24 -10.17 -13.12
C VAL A 177 -0.91 -10.00 -14.60
N GLU A 178 0.37 -10.12 -14.97
CA GLU A 178 0.81 -10.04 -16.38
C GLU A 178 0.19 -11.14 -17.23
N LYS A 179 0.15 -12.39 -16.75
CA LYS A 179 -0.53 -13.49 -17.47
C LYS A 179 -2.03 -13.21 -17.67
N LYS A 180 -2.70 -12.58 -16.70
CA LYS A 180 -4.12 -12.17 -16.84
C LYS A 180 -4.30 -11.04 -17.84
N LYS A 181 -3.39 -10.05 -17.85
CA LYS A 181 -3.42 -8.95 -18.83
C LYS A 181 -3.19 -9.47 -20.25
N ALA A 182 -2.19 -10.33 -20.45
CA ALA A 182 -1.91 -10.96 -21.74
C ALA A 182 -3.12 -11.76 -22.26
N LYS A 183 -3.72 -12.61 -21.43
CA LYS A 183 -4.92 -13.38 -21.81
C LYS A 183 -6.13 -12.47 -22.11
N LYS A 184 -6.25 -11.33 -21.42
CA LYS A 184 -7.30 -10.35 -21.72
C LYS A 184 -7.04 -9.67 -23.06
N ALA A 185 -5.81 -9.25 -23.33
CA ALA A 185 -5.42 -8.61 -24.59
C ALA A 185 -5.60 -9.56 -25.80
N GLU A 186 -5.21 -10.82 -25.67
CA GLU A 186 -5.45 -11.86 -26.67
C GLU A 186 -6.95 -12.05 -26.94
N ARG A 187 -7.76 -12.12 -25.88
CA ARG A 187 -9.22 -12.23 -26.01
C ARG A 187 -9.85 -11.01 -26.67
N GLU A 188 -9.32 -9.80 -26.46
CA GLU A 188 -9.80 -8.60 -27.16
C GLU A 188 -9.35 -8.59 -28.63
N ARG A 189 -8.14 -9.07 -28.95
CA ARG A 189 -7.68 -9.23 -30.35
C ARG A 189 -8.56 -10.20 -31.12
N ILE A 190 -8.92 -11.34 -30.53
CA ILE A 190 -9.83 -12.31 -31.15
C ILE A 190 -11.21 -11.69 -31.39
N LYS A 191 -11.75 -10.91 -30.44
CA LYS A 191 -13.04 -10.21 -30.62
C LYS A 191 -12.98 -9.09 -31.66
N ALA A 192 -11.81 -8.49 -31.88
CA ALA A 192 -11.63 -7.43 -32.86
C ALA A 192 -11.56 -7.98 -34.29
N GLY A 193 -11.10 -9.22 -34.46
CA GLY A 193 -11.13 -9.96 -35.72
C GLY A 193 -12.43 -10.73 -36.00
N GLU A 194 -13.30 -10.91 -35.01
CA GLU A 194 -14.59 -11.62 -35.17
C GLU A 194 -15.52 -10.87 -36.15
N THR A 195 -16.02 -11.58 -37.15
CA THR A 195 -17.02 -11.07 -38.09
C THR A 195 -18.38 -10.86 -37.41
N LYS A 196 -19.26 -10.05 -38.01
CA LYS A 196 -20.56 -9.67 -37.42
C LYS A 196 -21.47 -10.87 -37.13
N GLU A 197 -21.32 -11.96 -37.88
CA GLU A 197 -22.06 -13.22 -37.73
C GLU A 197 -21.55 -14.07 -36.56
N GLU A 198 -20.22 -14.23 -36.42
CA GLU A 198 -19.62 -14.92 -35.28
C GLU A 198 -19.96 -14.23 -33.95
N ARG A 199 -20.00 -12.89 -33.96
CA ARG A 199 -20.43 -12.09 -32.80
C ARG A 199 -21.89 -12.37 -32.41
N ARG A 200 -22.78 -12.66 -33.37
CA ARG A 200 -24.19 -13.03 -33.12
C ARG A 200 -24.28 -14.46 -32.58
N ALA A 201 -23.61 -15.42 -33.22
CA ALA A 201 -23.55 -16.81 -32.76
C ALA A 201 -23.02 -16.94 -31.32
N ARG A 202 -21.97 -16.18 -30.98
CA ARG A 202 -21.40 -16.14 -29.62
C ARG A 202 -22.37 -15.54 -28.57
N ARG A 203 -23.19 -14.57 -28.96
CA ARG A 203 -24.23 -13.99 -28.08
C ARG A 203 -25.37 -14.97 -27.85
N GLU A 204 -25.81 -15.68 -28.88
CA GLU A 204 -26.86 -16.70 -28.78
C GLU A 204 -26.41 -17.91 -27.98
N ALA A 205 -25.20 -18.43 -28.20
CA ALA A 205 -24.62 -19.49 -27.37
C ALA A 205 -24.52 -19.07 -25.89
N ARG A 206 -24.18 -17.80 -25.61
CA ARG A 206 -24.17 -17.26 -24.24
C ARG A 206 -25.57 -17.16 -23.62
N ARG A 207 -26.61 -16.88 -24.43
CA ARG A 207 -28.01 -16.87 -23.97
C ARG A 207 -28.47 -18.29 -23.65
N LYS A 208 -28.28 -19.24 -24.56
CA LYS A 208 -28.62 -20.67 -24.36
C LYS A 208 -27.97 -21.24 -23.09
N ARG A 209 -26.67 -21.00 -22.88
CA ARG A 209 -25.96 -21.47 -21.68
C ARG A 209 -26.47 -20.84 -20.37
N LYS A 210 -26.91 -19.58 -20.40
CA LYS A 210 -27.49 -18.93 -19.22
C LYS A 210 -28.86 -19.49 -18.90
N GLU A 211 -29.66 -19.76 -19.93
CA GLU A 211 -30.99 -20.31 -19.81
C GLU A 211 -30.97 -21.76 -19.31
N GLU A 212 -30.06 -22.58 -19.83
CA GLU A 212 -29.79 -23.93 -19.33
C GLU A 212 -29.36 -23.92 -17.85
N LYS A 213 -28.48 -22.99 -17.45
CA LYS A 213 -28.14 -22.79 -16.04
C LYS A 213 -29.32 -22.36 -15.17
N ARG A 214 -30.23 -21.54 -15.71
CA ARG A 214 -31.46 -21.14 -14.99
C ARG A 214 -32.42 -22.32 -14.86
N ARG A 215 -32.57 -23.14 -15.89
CA ARG A 215 -33.35 -24.39 -15.85
C ARG A 215 -32.78 -25.38 -14.86
N LEU A 216 -31.47 -25.64 -14.88
CA LEU A 216 -30.80 -26.52 -13.92
C LEU A 216 -30.95 -26.02 -12.48
N LYS A 217 -30.82 -24.71 -12.26
CA LYS A 217 -31.01 -24.11 -10.92
C LYS A 217 -32.47 -24.13 -10.46
N ALA A 218 -33.42 -24.01 -11.38
CA ALA A 218 -34.85 -24.16 -11.07
C ALA A 218 -35.20 -25.63 -10.77
N ALA A 219 -34.59 -26.58 -11.48
CA ALA A 219 -34.78 -28.01 -11.26
C ALA A 219 -34.07 -28.55 -10.01
N SER A 220 -32.98 -27.92 -9.56
CA SER A 220 -32.27 -28.32 -8.33
C SER A 220 -32.70 -27.55 -7.08
N GLY A 221 -33.69 -26.67 -7.20
CA GLY A 221 -34.14 -25.76 -6.14
C GLY A 221 -35.59 -25.96 -5.70
N GLY A 222 -36.23 -27.03 -6.17
CA GLY A 222 -37.47 -27.59 -5.60
C GLY A 222 -37.14 -28.92 -4.93
#